data_AF-A0A3N1K7P3-F1
#
_entry.id   AF-A0A3N1K7P3-F1
#
_cell.length_a   1.000
_cell.length_b   1.000
_cell.length_c   1.000
_cell.angle_alpha   90.00
_cell.angle_beta   90.00
_cell.angle_gamma   90.00
#
_symmetry.space_group_name_H-M   'P 1'
#
loop_
_entity.id
_entity.type
_entity.pdbx_description
1 polymer ?
#
loop_
_entity_poly.entity_id
_entity_poly.type
_entity_poly.pdbx_seq_one_letter_code
_entity_poly.pdbx_strand_id
1 'polypeptide(L)'
;MTDSTRSDKVRRRRGSGSRSFFALVQDVPSLVTDLVKGELALLKYEIIGTLKAFGIGAGFLVGALVFVFAMLGVLLTGIVLLIAIWLPGWLSALIVAFVLLLVAALLAFLGYRSIKKGLPAVPEKTIASLKRDLKAVKGVGTIPGHDVTEF
;
A
#
# COMPACT_ATOMS: atom_id res chain seq x y z
N MET A 1 -9.36 44.86 70.27
CA MET A 1 -10.50 44.26 70.98
C MET A 1 -11.29 43.44 69.97
N THR A 2 -11.23 42.11 70.08
CA THR A 2 -12.30 41.14 69.74
C THR A 2 -13.12 41.32 68.45
N ASP A 3 -12.98 40.40 67.50
CA ASP A 3 -14.06 39.43 67.30
C ASP A 3 -13.55 38.12 66.70
N SER A 4 -14.08 37.06 67.27
CA SER A 4 -13.80 35.65 67.03
C SER A 4 -14.81 35.08 66.03
N THR A 5 -14.61 33.81 65.66
CA THR A 5 -15.63 32.92 65.09
C THR A 5 -16.07 33.16 63.64
N ARG A 6 -15.24 32.70 62.70
CA ARG A 6 -15.75 31.86 61.61
C ARG A 6 -15.03 30.52 61.60
N SER A 7 -15.38 29.72 62.59
CA SER A 7 -15.17 28.28 62.57
C SER A 7 -16.06 27.64 61.49
N ASP A 8 -15.68 26.43 61.09
CA ASP A 8 -16.51 25.40 60.47
C ASP A 8 -16.68 25.42 58.94
N LYS A 9 -15.70 24.81 58.25
CA LYS A 9 -15.81 23.43 57.72
C LYS A 9 -14.72 23.19 56.68
N VAL A 10 -13.48 23.07 57.15
CA VAL A 10 -12.47 22.31 56.39
C VAL A 10 -12.82 20.84 56.56
N ARG A 11 -13.79 20.36 55.76
CA ARG A 11 -14.05 18.93 55.59
C ARG A 11 -12.78 18.31 55.01
N ARG A 12 -11.94 17.81 55.90
CA ARG A 12 -10.88 16.86 55.56
C ARG A 12 -11.55 15.67 54.86
N ARG A 13 -11.51 15.62 53.52
CA ARG A 13 -11.65 14.35 52.78
C ARG A 13 -10.39 13.53 53.02
N ARG A 14 -10.29 12.98 54.23
CA ARG A 14 -9.32 11.95 54.58
C ARG A 14 -9.94 10.64 54.11
N GLY A 15 -9.51 10.18 52.92
CA GLY A 15 -9.97 8.94 52.31
C GLY A 15 -10.10 9.01 50.78
N SER A 16 -9.05 9.43 50.06
CA SER A 16 -9.06 9.33 48.58
C SER A 16 -7.69 9.36 47.91
N GLY A 17 -6.56 9.27 48.62
CA GLY A 17 -5.24 9.14 47.97
C GLY A 17 -5.14 7.86 47.14
N SER A 18 -5.65 6.75 47.69
CA SER A 18 -5.72 5.47 46.99
C SER A 18 -6.84 5.39 45.95
N ARG A 19 -7.89 6.24 46.01
CA ARG A 19 -8.94 6.34 44.97
C ARG A 19 -8.53 7.26 43.81
N SER A 20 -7.76 8.31 44.07
CA SER A 20 -7.26 9.24 43.05
C SER A 20 -6.14 8.63 42.21
N PHE A 21 -5.24 7.86 42.82
CA PHE A 21 -4.19 7.15 42.08
C PHE A 21 -4.78 6.00 41.24
N PHE A 22 -5.75 5.26 41.79
CA PHE A 22 -6.54 4.28 41.03
C PHE A 22 -7.34 4.93 39.89
N ALA A 23 -7.92 6.12 40.10
CA ALA A 23 -8.63 6.85 39.05
C ALA A 23 -7.69 7.29 37.91
N LEU A 24 -6.48 7.82 38.22
CA LEU A 24 -5.50 8.14 37.18
C LEU A 24 -5.06 6.91 36.39
N VAL A 25 -4.78 5.79 37.08
CA VAL A 25 -4.42 4.52 36.43
C VAL A 25 -5.56 3.98 35.57
N GLN A 26 -6.81 4.21 35.96
CA GLN A 26 -8.00 3.81 35.21
C GLN A 26 -8.23 4.68 33.95
N ASP A 27 -7.73 5.91 33.93
CA ASP A 27 -7.91 6.87 32.83
C ASP A 27 -6.76 6.83 31.80
N VAL A 28 -5.56 6.33 32.14
CA VAL A 28 -4.42 6.17 31.19
C VAL A 28 -4.82 5.44 29.90
N PRO A 29 -5.59 4.32 29.93
CA PRO A 29 -6.02 3.63 28.73
C PRO A 29 -6.83 4.53 27.79
N SER A 30 -7.74 5.36 28.31
CA SER A 30 -8.52 6.29 27.48
C SER A 30 -7.64 7.32 26.77
N LEU A 31 -6.65 7.90 27.45
CA LEU A 31 -5.74 8.87 26.85
C LEU A 31 -4.91 8.24 25.72
N VAL A 32 -4.41 7.01 25.93
CA VAL A 32 -3.70 6.26 24.89
C VAL A 32 -4.62 5.97 23.71
N THR A 33 -5.86 5.57 23.99
CA THR A 33 -6.84 5.27 22.92
C THR A 33 -7.18 6.53 22.12
N ASP A 34 -7.30 7.68 22.76
CA ASP A 34 -7.66 8.93 22.10
C ASP A 34 -6.49 9.53 21.30
N LEU A 35 -5.25 9.36 21.76
CA LEU A 35 -4.05 9.70 20.98
C LEU A 35 -3.95 8.85 19.72
N VAL A 36 -4.13 7.53 19.87
CA VAL A 36 -4.12 6.58 18.74
C VAL A 36 -5.23 6.91 17.74
N LYS A 37 -6.45 7.22 18.21
CA LYS A 37 -7.55 7.67 17.34
C LYS A 37 -7.20 8.97 16.60
N GLY A 38 -6.51 9.90 17.26
CA GLY A 38 -6.06 11.16 16.67
C GLY A 38 -5.07 10.95 15.52
N GLU A 39 -4.03 10.14 15.76
CA GLU A 39 -3.06 9.79 14.71
C GLU A 39 -3.70 9.01 13.56
N LEU A 40 -4.62 8.08 13.87
CA LEU A 40 -5.40 7.35 12.85
C LEU A 40 -6.28 8.28 12.02
N ALA A 41 -6.90 9.29 12.64
CA ALA A 41 -7.71 10.26 11.91
C ALA A 41 -6.84 11.08 10.96
N LEU A 42 -5.68 11.56 11.42
CA LEU A 42 -4.73 12.30 10.60
C LEU A 42 -4.22 11.46 9.42
N LEU A 43 -3.79 10.22 9.71
CA LEU A 43 -3.32 9.27 8.71
C LEU A 43 -4.41 8.95 7.67
N LYS A 44 -5.67 8.80 8.11
CA LYS A 44 -6.80 8.60 7.19
C LYS A 44 -6.95 9.77 6.23
N TYR A 45 -6.86 11.02 6.70
CA TYR A 45 -6.96 12.18 5.83
C TYR A 45 -5.84 12.23 4.79
N GLU A 46 -4.60 11.98 5.20
CA GLU A 46 -3.43 11.98 4.30
C GLU A 46 -3.49 10.83 3.27
N ILE A 47 -3.88 9.63 3.73
CA ILE A 47 -4.07 8.47 2.85
C ILE A 47 -5.18 8.73 1.86
N ILE A 48 -6.35 9.24 2.26
CA ILE A 48 -7.48 9.46 1.35
C ILE A 48 -7.10 10.45 0.24
N GLY A 49 -6.39 11.54 0.57
CA GLY A 49 -5.90 12.50 -0.41
C GLY A 49 -4.94 11.86 -1.41
N THR A 50 -3.95 11.13 -0.90
CA THR A 50 -2.95 10.42 -1.72
C THR A 50 -3.60 9.37 -2.60
N LEU A 51 -4.54 8.59 -2.05
CA LEU A 51 -5.23 7.51 -2.74
C LEU A 51 -6.15 8.04 -3.84
N LYS A 52 -6.80 9.19 -3.61
CA LYS A 52 -7.63 9.85 -4.63
C LYS A 52 -6.79 10.36 -5.79
N ALA A 53 -5.67 11.03 -5.51
CA ALA A 53 -4.77 11.52 -6.56
C ALA A 53 -4.17 10.37 -7.37
N PHE A 54 -3.72 9.32 -6.68
CA PHE A 54 -3.24 8.10 -7.32
C PHE A 54 -4.33 7.40 -8.13
N GLY A 55 -5.55 7.30 -7.60
CA GLY A 55 -6.69 6.69 -8.27
C GLY A 55 -7.11 7.44 -9.54
N ILE A 56 -7.10 8.76 -9.52
CA ILE A 56 -7.35 9.59 -10.72
C ILE A 56 -6.23 9.38 -11.75
N GLY A 57 -4.97 9.39 -11.32
CA GLY A 57 -3.83 9.13 -12.20
C GLY A 57 -3.88 7.73 -12.85
N ALA A 58 -4.15 6.71 -12.05
CA ALA A 58 -4.36 5.35 -12.53
C ALA A 58 -5.56 5.25 -13.49
N GLY A 59 -6.65 5.96 -13.19
CA GLY A 59 -7.82 6.06 -14.07
C GLY A 59 -7.48 6.66 -15.44
N PHE A 60 -6.72 7.76 -15.46
CA PHE A 60 -6.23 8.34 -16.72
C PHE A 60 -5.30 7.40 -17.49
N LEU A 61 -4.42 6.65 -16.81
CA LEU A 61 -3.56 5.67 -17.46
C LEU A 61 -4.36 4.53 -18.09
N VAL A 62 -5.36 3.99 -17.39
CA VAL A 62 -6.26 2.98 -17.94
C VAL A 62 -7.03 3.54 -19.13
N GLY A 63 -7.58 4.76 -19.00
CA GLY A 63 -8.27 5.44 -20.10
C GLY A 63 -7.37 5.63 -21.32
N ALA A 64 -6.15 6.15 -21.13
CA ALA A 64 -5.16 6.31 -22.19
C ALA A 64 -4.82 4.97 -22.87
N LEU A 65 -4.66 3.90 -22.09
CA LEU A 65 -4.37 2.57 -22.63
C LEU A 65 -5.49 2.04 -23.52
N VAL A 66 -6.76 2.30 -23.17
CA VAL A 66 -7.92 1.96 -24.01
C VAL A 66 -7.88 2.73 -25.34
N PHE A 67 -7.59 4.04 -25.31
CA PHE A 67 -7.48 4.84 -26.53
C PHE A 67 -6.29 4.41 -27.40
N VAL A 68 -5.13 4.12 -26.81
CA VAL A 68 -3.97 3.59 -27.54
C VAL A 68 -4.31 2.25 -28.17
N PHE A 69 -4.99 1.36 -27.44
CA PHE A 69 -5.43 0.07 -27.99
C PHE A 69 -6.40 0.24 -29.17
N ALA A 70 -7.38 1.13 -29.06
CA ALA A 70 -8.30 1.44 -30.16
C ALA A 70 -7.55 2.04 -31.37
N MET A 71 -6.62 2.96 -31.14
CA MET A 71 -5.80 3.58 -32.18
C MET A 71 -4.91 2.56 -32.90
N LEU A 72 -4.35 1.57 -32.19
CA LEU A 72 -3.62 0.46 -32.80
C LEU A 72 -4.51 -0.30 -33.79
N GLY A 73 -5.78 -0.57 -33.44
CA GLY A 73 -6.74 -1.18 -34.35
C GLY A 73 -6.93 -0.36 -35.64
N VAL A 74 -7.14 0.95 -35.51
CA VAL A 74 -7.27 1.86 -36.67
C VAL A 74 -6.01 1.84 -37.53
N LEU A 75 -4.82 1.91 -36.91
CA LEU A 75 -3.56 1.89 -37.65
C LEU A 75 -3.35 0.57 -38.40
N LEU A 76 -3.65 -0.57 -37.77
CA LEU A 76 -3.58 -1.88 -38.41
C LEU A 76 -4.55 -1.98 -39.59
N THR A 77 -5.79 -1.50 -39.44
CA THR A 77 -6.74 -1.45 -40.58
C THR A 77 -6.22 -0.56 -41.70
N GLY A 78 -5.59 0.58 -41.38
CA GLY A 78 -4.95 1.45 -42.35
C GLY A 78 -3.82 0.76 -43.13
N ILE A 79 -2.97 -0.01 -42.45
CA ILE A 79 -1.91 -0.79 -43.11
C ILE A 79 -2.52 -1.85 -44.03
N VAL A 80 -3.55 -2.56 -43.57
CA VAL A 80 -4.25 -3.57 -44.41
C VAL A 80 -4.83 -2.91 -45.65
N LEU A 81 -5.51 -1.77 -45.50
CA LEU A 81 -6.09 -1.02 -46.63
C LEU A 81 -5.02 -0.49 -47.58
N LEU A 82 -3.87 -0.03 -47.06
CA LEU A 82 -2.75 0.45 -47.86
C LEU A 82 -2.17 -0.67 -48.74
N ILE A 83 -2.00 -1.87 -48.18
CA ILE A 83 -1.53 -3.04 -48.94
C ILE A 83 -2.62 -3.52 -49.91
N ALA A 84 -3.89 -3.41 -49.53
CA ALA A 84 -5.03 -3.79 -50.36
C ALA A 84 -5.19 -2.97 -51.65
N ILE A 85 -4.42 -1.89 -51.83
CA ILE A 85 -4.31 -1.18 -53.11
C ILE A 85 -3.70 -2.09 -54.20
N TRP A 86 -2.82 -3.02 -53.81
CA TRP A 86 -2.07 -3.87 -54.74
C TRP A 86 -2.57 -5.33 -54.77
N LEU A 87 -3.24 -5.81 -53.71
CA LEU A 87 -3.69 -7.19 -53.56
C LEU A 87 -5.11 -7.26 -52.95
N PRO A 88 -5.82 -8.40 -53.04
CA PRO A 88 -7.12 -8.56 -52.37
C PRO A 88 -7.03 -8.33 -50.86
N GLY A 89 -8.03 -7.63 -50.29
CA GLY A 89 -8.02 -7.23 -48.88
C GLY A 89 -7.86 -8.39 -47.88
N TRP A 90 -8.37 -9.58 -48.21
CA TRP A 90 -8.19 -10.77 -47.37
C TRP A 90 -6.73 -11.23 -47.29
N LEU A 91 -5.98 -11.12 -48.39
CA LEU A 91 -4.56 -11.49 -48.43
C LEU A 91 -3.71 -10.44 -47.71
N SER A 92 -4.03 -9.15 -47.89
CA SER A 92 -3.41 -8.06 -47.13
C SER A 92 -3.57 -8.24 -45.62
N ALA A 93 -4.78 -8.60 -45.16
CA ALA A 93 -5.05 -8.87 -43.76
C ALA A 93 -4.20 -10.05 -43.22
N LEU A 94 -4.08 -11.14 -44.00
CA LEU A 94 -3.24 -12.28 -43.62
C LEU A 94 -1.75 -11.93 -43.53
N ILE A 95 -1.23 -11.13 -44.45
CA ILE A 95 0.17 -10.68 -44.42
C ILE A 95 0.44 -9.87 -43.15
N VAL A 96 -0.42 -8.89 -42.86
CA VAL A 96 -0.27 -8.05 -41.65
C VAL A 96 -0.40 -8.89 -40.39
N ALA A 97 -1.36 -9.82 -40.34
CA ALA A 97 -1.53 -10.75 -39.22
C ALA A 97 -0.29 -11.64 -39.00
N PHE A 98 0.32 -12.14 -40.09
CA PHE A 98 1.54 -12.94 -40.01
C PHE A 98 2.72 -12.13 -39.46
N VAL A 99 2.91 -10.89 -39.92
CA VAL A 99 3.95 -9.99 -39.40
C VAL A 99 3.74 -9.70 -37.90
N LEU A 100 2.50 -9.41 -37.49
CA LEU A 100 2.15 -9.22 -36.08
C LEU A 100 2.44 -10.47 -35.24
N LEU A 101 2.16 -11.66 -35.77
CA LEU A 101 2.43 -12.92 -35.07
C LEU A 101 3.93 -13.13 -34.85
N LEU A 102 4.77 -12.79 -35.82
CA LEU A 102 6.23 -12.84 -35.66
C LEU A 102 6.72 -11.86 -34.57
N VAL A 103 6.20 -10.63 -34.57
CA VAL A 103 6.54 -9.65 -33.53
C VAL A 103 6.08 -10.12 -32.15
N ALA A 104 4.86 -10.65 -32.05
CA ALA A 104 4.32 -11.19 -30.81
C ALA A 104 5.14 -12.38 -30.30
N ALA A 105 5.54 -13.30 -31.18
CA ALA A 105 6.39 -14.43 -30.84
C ALA A 105 7.77 -13.96 -30.34
N LEU A 106 8.37 -12.95 -30.98
CA LEU A 106 9.64 -12.38 -30.56
C LEU A 106 9.53 -11.70 -29.19
N LEU A 107 8.50 -10.89 -28.97
CA LEU A 107 8.25 -10.23 -27.68
C LEU A 107 7.97 -11.24 -26.57
N ALA A 108 7.16 -12.27 -26.85
CA ALA A 108 6.89 -13.35 -25.90
C ALA A 108 8.18 -14.13 -25.56
N PHE A 109 9.03 -14.40 -26.56
CA PHE A 109 10.31 -15.06 -26.36
C PHE A 109 11.29 -14.21 -25.54
N LEU A 110 11.38 -12.90 -25.82
CA LEU A 110 12.18 -11.95 -25.06
C LEU A 110 11.67 -11.83 -23.62
N GLY A 111 10.35 -11.72 -23.43
CA GLY A 111 9.71 -11.68 -22.12
C GLY A 111 9.99 -12.96 -21.32
N TYR A 112 9.82 -14.12 -21.95
CA TYR A 112 10.15 -15.41 -21.37
C TYR A 112 11.63 -15.49 -20.97
N ARG A 113 12.54 -15.02 -21.83
CA ARG A 113 13.97 -14.94 -21.50
C ARG A 113 14.24 -13.99 -20.35
N SER A 114 13.59 -12.83 -20.27
CA SER A 114 13.78 -11.86 -19.18
C SER A 114 13.30 -12.42 -17.85
N ILE A 115 12.15 -13.10 -17.83
CA ILE A 115 11.64 -13.79 -16.63
C ILE A 115 12.59 -14.92 -16.23
N LYS A 116 13.06 -15.72 -17.21
CA LYS A 116 13.96 -16.85 -16.98
C LYS A 116 15.37 -16.43 -16.55
N LYS A 117 15.86 -15.26 -17.01
CA LYS A 117 17.15 -14.67 -16.62
C LYS A 117 17.12 -14.02 -15.23
N GLY A 118 15.97 -14.07 -14.55
CA GLY A 118 15.76 -13.39 -13.29
C GLY A 118 15.36 -11.95 -13.58
N LEU A 119 14.11 -11.62 -13.25
CA LEU A 119 13.72 -10.25 -12.95
C LEU A 119 14.82 -9.61 -12.08
N PRO A 120 15.23 -8.34 -12.32
CA PRO A 120 16.21 -7.67 -11.49
C PRO A 120 15.83 -7.91 -10.04
N ALA A 121 16.73 -8.61 -9.34
CA ALA A 121 16.47 -9.33 -8.11
C ALA A 121 15.38 -8.66 -7.29
N VAL A 122 14.20 -9.29 -7.20
CA VAL A 122 13.30 -8.96 -6.09
C VAL A 122 14.20 -9.06 -4.86
N PRO A 123 14.47 -7.97 -4.12
CA PRO A 123 15.64 -7.95 -3.26
C PRO A 123 15.50 -9.13 -2.31
N GLU A 124 16.42 -10.09 -2.40
CA GLU A 124 16.31 -11.33 -1.62
C GLU A 124 16.14 -10.99 -0.14
N LYS A 125 16.78 -9.90 0.28
CA LYS A 125 16.64 -9.29 1.60
C LYS A 125 15.20 -8.88 1.91
N THR A 126 14.50 -8.22 1.00
CA THR A 126 13.09 -7.82 1.17
C THR A 126 12.17 -9.02 1.23
N ILE A 127 12.34 -10.03 0.37
CA ILE A 127 11.54 -11.27 0.46
C ILE A 127 11.85 -12.04 1.74
N ALA A 128 13.12 -12.12 2.14
CA ALA A 128 13.56 -12.84 3.34
C ALA A 128 13.03 -12.17 4.62
N SER A 129 13.05 -10.84 4.69
CA SER A 129 12.44 -10.08 5.79
C SER A 129 10.94 -10.31 5.85
N LEU A 130 10.22 -10.19 4.73
CA LEU A 130 8.78 -10.47 4.68
C LEU A 130 8.44 -11.91 5.09
N LYS A 131 9.25 -12.90 4.68
CA LYS A 131 9.08 -14.30 5.12
C LYS A 131 9.34 -14.48 6.61
N ARG A 132 10.33 -13.79 7.18
CA ARG A 132 10.61 -13.80 8.62
C ARG A 132 9.47 -13.14 9.40
N ASP A 133 8.98 -12.00 8.94
CA ASP A 133 7.90 -11.26 9.57
C ASP A 133 6.59 -12.06 9.54
N LEU A 134 6.26 -12.70 8.42
CA LEU A 134 5.12 -13.62 8.32
C LEU A 134 5.27 -14.86 9.21
N LYS A 135 6.49 -15.38 9.37
CA LYS A 135 6.75 -16.54 10.24
C LYS A 135 6.68 -16.17 11.73
N ALA A 136 7.10 -14.95 12.09
CA ALA A 136 6.97 -14.39 13.44
C ALA A 136 5.49 -14.14 13.79
N VAL A 137 4.71 -13.55 12.89
CA VAL A 137 3.26 -13.33 13.06
C VAL A 137 2.50 -14.66 13.17
N LYS A 138 2.96 -15.71 12.46
CA LYS A 138 2.36 -17.05 12.52
C LYS A 138 2.80 -17.87 13.74
N GLY A 139 3.64 -17.31 14.62
CA GLY A 139 4.07 -17.95 15.87
C GLY A 139 5.07 -19.10 15.71
N VAL A 140 5.79 -19.18 14.57
CA VAL A 140 6.74 -20.26 14.26
C VAL A 140 8.20 -19.75 14.27
N GLY A 141 8.47 -18.64 14.95
CA GLY A 141 9.79 -18.03 15.04
C GLY A 141 10.42 -18.17 16.42
N THR A 142 11.58 -18.82 16.51
CA THR A 142 12.45 -18.79 17.70
C THR A 142 13.09 -17.42 17.80
N ILE A 143 12.81 -16.68 18.87
CA ILE A 143 13.55 -15.47 19.23
C ILE A 143 14.95 -15.93 19.69
N PRO A 144 16.05 -15.54 19.02
CA PRO A 144 17.38 -15.75 19.58
C PRO A 144 17.48 -14.91 20.85
N GLY A 145 17.68 -15.58 21.98
CA GLY A 145 17.93 -14.93 23.26
C GLY A 145 19.15 -14.02 23.11
N HIS A 146 18.97 -12.74 23.45
CA HIS A 146 20.08 -11.80 23.55
C HIS A 146 20.84 -12.15 24.83
N ASP A 147 22.10 -12.53 24.71
CA ASP A 147 23.02 -12.66 25.84
C ASP A 147 23.29 -11.26 26.41
N VAL A 148 22.51 -10.90 27.42
CA VAL A 148 22.73 -9.75 28.30
C VAL A 148 23.58 -10.18 29.49
N THR A 149 24.81 -10.60 29.23
CA THR A 149 25.85 -10.69 30.26
C THR A 149 27.18 -10.34 29.62
N GLU A 150 27.63 -9.10 29.81
CA GLU A 150 28.94 -8.81 30.39
C GLU A 150 29.00 -7.31 30.74
N PHE A 151 29.01 -7.04 32.04
CA PHE A 151 29.52 -5.83 32.68
C PHE A 151 30.91 -6.15 33.20
#